data_AF-A0A4U2MJA2-F1
#
_entry.id   AF-A0A4U2MJA2-F1
#
_cell.length_a   1.000
_cell.length_b   1.000
_cell.length_c   1.000
_cell.angle_alpha   90.00
_cell.angle_beta   90.00
_cell.angle_gamma   90.00
#
_symmetry.space_group_name_H-M   'P 1'
#
loop_
_entity.id
_entity.type
_entity.pdbx_description
1 polymer ?
#
loop_
_entity_poly.entity_id
_entity_poly.type
_entity_poly.pdbx_seq_one_letter_code
_entity_poly.pdbx_strand_id
1 'polypeptide(L)' 'LSSKQGKITKQDKAQVVYELRHEFQVKELVKLAGIPRSTYYFYVKQRDRIDPDAELKVEIKAIYDEHEGRYGYRRIRDE' A
#
# COMPACT_ATOMS: atom_id res chain seq x y z
N LEU A 1 -21.18 -12.09 14.40
CA LEU A 1 -19.90 -11.42 14.73
C LEU A 1 -18.77 -12.17 14.02
N SER A 2 -18.61 -11.97 12.70
CA SER A 2 -17.54 -12.64 11.96
C SER A 2 -16.26 -11.85 12.12
N SER A 3 -15.33 -12.41 12.89
CA SER A 3 -13.96 -11.92 13.04
C SER A 3 -13.36 -11.56 11.68
N LYS A 4 -12.93 -10.31 11.53
CA LYS A 4 -12.11 -9.83 10.40
C LYS A 4 -10.73 -10.48 10.51
N GLN A 5 -10.60 -11.78 10.20
CA GLN A 5 -9.29 -12.35 9.90
C GLN A 5 -8.83 -11.75 8.56
N GLY A 6 -8.18 -10.59 8.60
CA GLY A 6 -7.56 -9.99 7.43
C GLY A 6 -6.56 -10.99 6.85
N LYS A 7 -6.70 -11.32 5.56
CA LYS A 7 -5.70 -12.15 4.86
C LYS A 7 -4.36 -11.43 4.94
N ILE A 8 -3.33 -12.10 5.46
CA ILE A 8 -1.97 -11.57 5.55
C ILE A 8 -1.52 -11.12 4.15
N THR A 9 -1.25 -9.83 4.01
CA THR A 9 -0.86 -9.24 2.72
C THR A 9 0.65 -9.37 2.50
N LYS A 10 1.09 -9.12 1.26
CA LYS A 10 2.52 -9.06 0.93
C LYS A 10 3.21 -7.89 1.65
N GLN A 11 2.48 -6.81 1.93
CA GLN A 11 2.97 -5.66 2.68
C GLN A 11 3.24 -6.03 4.13
N ASP A 12 2.32 -6.76 4.78
CA ASP A 12 2.50 -7.22 6.17
C ASP A 12 3.72 -8.14 6.28
N LYS A 13 3.91 -9.02 5.31
CA LYS A 13 5.11 -9.88 5.25
C LYS A 13 6.39 -9.05 5.08
N ALA A 14 6.39 -8.08 4.17
CA ALA A 14 7.54 -7.20 3.97
C ALA A 14 7.84 -6.36 5.21
N GLN A 15 6.81 -6.00 5.98
CA GLN A 15 6.91 -5.28 7.24
C GLN A 15 7.67 -6.08 8.30
N VAL A 16 7.25 -7.31 8.53
CA VAL A 16 7.92 -8.22 9.47
C VAL A 16 9.38 -8.46 9.08
N VAL A 17 9.64 -8.67 7.79
CA VAL A 17 11.01 -8.83 7.28
C VAL A 17 11.86 -7.57 7.51
N TYR A 18 11.27 -6.37 7.37
CA TYR A 18 11.97 -5.11 7.58
C TYR A 18 12.40 -4.88 9.03
N GLU A 19 11.58 -5.32 10.00
CA GLU A 19 11.87 -5.24 11.43
C GLU A 19 12.99 -6.21 11.82
N LEU A 20 12.90 -7.46 11.35
CA LEU A 20 13.87 -8.53 11.63
C LEU A 20 15.20 -8.39 10.87
N ARG A 21 15.33 -7.40 9.98
CA ARG A 21 16.50 -7.25 9.10
C ARG A 21 17.83 -7.02 9.82
N HIS A 22 17.80 -6.57 11.07
CA HIS A 22 19.00 -6.31 11.87
C HIS A 22 19.54 -7.58 12.53
N GLU A 23 18.68 -8.58 12.72
CA GLU A 23 19.02 -9.84 13.41
C GLU A 23 19.30 -10.96 12.42
N PHE A 24 18.66 -10.95 11.24
CA PHE A 24 18.77 -12.03 10.26
C PHE A 24 19.04 -11.52 8.84
N GLN A 25 19.58 -12.39 7.99
CA GLN A 25 19.78 -12.08 6.59
C GLN A 25 18.45 -11.91 5.86
N VAL A 26 18.22 -10.74 5.28
CA VAL A 26 17.01 -10.42 4.48
C VAL A 26 16.73 -11.47 3.40
N LYS A 27 17.78 -12.05 2.78
CA LYS A 27 17.62 -13.09 1.75
C LYS A 27 16.90 -14.33 2.28
N GLU A 28 17.13 -14.70 3.52
CA GLU A 28 16.52 -15.86 4.17
C GLU A 28 15.12 -15.53 4.66
N LEU A 29 14.95 -14.36 5.30
CA LEU A 29 13.65 -13.86 5.75
C LEU A 29 12.64 -13.75 4.61
N VAL A 30 13.04 -13.21 3.46
CA VAL A 30 12.20 -13.05 2.27
C VAL A 30 11.79 -14.42 1.70
N LYS A 31 12.69 -15.40 1.71
CA LYS A 31 12.38 -16.79 1.32
C LYS A 31 11.38 -17.44 2.27
N LEU A 32 11.60 -17.29 3.58
CA LEU A 32 10.72 -17.82 4.62
C LEU A 32 9.31 -17.20 4.53
N ALA A 33 9.23 -15.89 4.32
CA ALA A 33 7.97 -15.19 4.14
C ALA A 33 7.24 -15.55 2.82
N GLY A 34 7.94 -16.17 1.87
CA GLY A 34 7.40 -16.54 0.57
C GLY A 34 7.09 -15.33 -0.31
N ILE A 35 7.87 -14.25 -0.20
CA ILE A 35 7.75 -13.07 -1.08
C ILE A 35 8.99 -12.93 -1.97
N PRO A 36 8.86 -12.37 -3.18
CA PRO A 36 10.04 -12.03 -3.99
C PRO A 36 10.87 -10.92 -3.35
N ARG A 37 12.20 -10.94 -3.55
CA ARG A 37 13.09 -9.84 -3.10
C ARG A 37 12.69 -8.50 -3.69
N SER A 38 12.24 -8.47 -4.94
CA SER A 38 11.73 -7.25 -5.60
C SER A 38 10.53 -6.68 -4.86
N THR A 39 9.59 -7.53 -4.43
CA THR A 39 8.42 -7.13 -3.63
C THR A 39 8.84 -6.56 -2.27
N TYR A 40 9.81 -7.18 -1.60
CA TYR A 40 10.37 -6.62 -0.36
C TYR A 40 10.91 -5.20 -0.57
N TYR A 41 11.82 -5.01 -1.53
CA TYR A 41 12.42 -3.69 -1.77
C TYR A 41 11.41 -2.66 -2.28
N PHE A 42 10.38 -3.09 -3.03
CA PHE A 42 9.26 -2.24 -3.43
C PHE A 42 8.53 -1.66 -2.21
N TYR A 43 8.19 -2.49 -1.22
CA TYR A 43 7.51 -2.03 -0.01
C TYR A 43 8.44 -1.21 0.90
N VAL A 44 9.71 -1.60 1.04
CA VAL A 44 10.69 -0.81 1.81
C VAL A 44 10.84 0.59 1.24
N LYS A 45 10.94 0.73 -0.08
CA LYS A 45 11.03 2.03 -0.75
C LYS A 45 9.78 2.90 -0.55
N GLN A 46 8.62 2.28 -0.34
CA GLN A 46 7.36 2.99 -0.14
C GLN A 46 7.09 3.38 1.31
N ARG A 47 7.68 2.71 2.31
CA ARG A 47 7.35 2.98 3.73
C ARG A 47 7.53 4.44 4.12
N ASP A 48 8.64 5.05 3.69
CA ASP A 48 9.00 6.42 4.07
C ASP A 48 8.57 7.45 3.01
N ARG A 49 7.89 7.01 1.96
CA ARG A 49 7.47 7.88 0.87
C ARG A 49 6.15 8.54 1.25
N ILE A 50 6.18 9.87 1.38
CA ILE A 50 4.97 10.69 1.38
C ILE A 50 4.27 10.48 0.03
N ASP A 51 2.98 10.14 0.06
CA ASP A 51 2.17 9.97 -1.14
C ASP A 51 2.13 11.30 -1.90
N PRO A 52 2.81 11.41 -3.06
CA PRO A 52 2.95 12.69 -3.77
C PRO A 52 1.60 13.18 -4.30
N ASP A 53 0.66 12.26 -4.50
CA ASP A 53 -0.66 12.52 -5.03
C ASP A 53 -1.72 12.56 -3.93
N ALA A 54 -1.32 12.72 -2.65
CA ALA A 54 -2.24 12.72 -1.52
C ALA A 54 -3.31 13.81 -1.65
N GLU A 55 -2.89 15.04 -1.96
CA GLU A 55 -3.80 16.18 -2.16
C GLU A 55 -4.70 15.95 -3.38
N LEU A 56 -4.12 15.51 -4.50
CA LEU A 56 -4.85 15.19 -5.73
C LEU A 56 -5.91 14.11 -5.48
N LYS A 57 -5.62 13.08 -4.69
CA LYS A 57 -6.61 12.04 -4.32
C LYS A 57 -7.75 12.60 -3.48
N VAL A 58 -7.47 13.56 -2.62
CA VAL A 58 -8.51 14.25 -1.83
C VAL A 58 -9.42 15.04 -2.75
N GLU A 59 -8.86 15.78 -3.72
CA GLU A 59 -9.60 16.57 -4.70
C GLU A 59 -10.46 15.69 -5.62
N ILE A 60 -9.87 14.63 -6.21
CA ILE A 60 -10.60 13.63 -7.01
C ILE A 60 -11.78 13.06 -6.23
N LYS A 61 -11.57 12.76 -4.94
CA LYS A 61 -12.62 12.23 -4.08
C LYS A 61 -13.70 13.27 -3.78
N ALA A 62 -13.34 14.53 -3.56
CA ALA A 62 -14.28 15.61 -3.34
C ALA A 62 -15.23 15.78 -4.54
N ILE A 63 -14.69 15.82 -5.77
CA ILE A 63 -15.49 15.91 -7.01
C ILE A 63 -16.38 14.67 -7.17
N TYR A 64 -15.86 13.48 -6.87
CA TYR A 64 -16.65 12.25 -6.92
C TYR A 64 -17.83 12.28 -5.95
N ASP A 65 -17.60 12.71 -4.70
CA ASP A 65 -18.60 12.76 -3.64
C ASP A 65 -19.63 13.88 -3.89
N GLU A 66 -19.22 15.03 -4.41
CA GLU A 66 -20.11 16.14 -4.82
C GLU A 66 -21.16 15.69 -5.84
N HIS A 67 -20.77 14.85 -6.79
CA HIS A 67 -21.66 14.28 -7.78
C HIS A 67 -22.29 12.95 -7.36
N GLU A 68 -22.33 12.67 -6.04
CA GLU A 68 -22.95 11.48 -5.44
C GLU A 68 -22.39 10.17 -6.02
N GLY A 69 -21.12 10.16 -6.39
CA GLY A 69 -20.43 9.02 -7.00
C GLY A 69 -20.88 8.67 -8.43
N ARG A 70 -21.64 9.54 -9.10
CA ARG A 70 -22.13 9.31 -10.47
C ARG A 70 -21.07 9.58 -11.53
N TYR A 71 -20.01 10.29 -11.17
CA TYR A 71 -18.96 10.68 -12.10
C TYR A 71 -17.88 9.61 -12.18
N GLY A 72 -17.66 9.10 -13.39
CA GLY A 72 -16.47 8.29 -13.70
C GLY A 72 -15.25 9.15 -13.96
N TYR A 73 -14.06 8.54 -14.05
CA TYR A 73 -12.77 9.23 -14.16
C TYR A 73 -12.68 10.30 -15.27
N ARG A 74 -13.43 10.16 -16.38
CA ARG A 74 -13.46 11.16 -17.47
C ARG A 74 -14.16 12.47 -17.10
N ARG A 75 -15.03 12.44 -16.11
CA ARG A 75 -15.83 13.58 -15.65
C ARG A 75 -15.24 14.27 -14.43
N ILE A 76 -14.26 13.64 -13.77
CA ILE A 76 -13.51 14.24 -12.66
C ILE A 76 -12.38 15.05 -13.28
N ARG A 77 -12.52 16.37 -13.25
CA ARG A 77 -11.58 17.34 -13.81
C ARG A 77 -11.60 18.58 -12.91
N ASP A 78 -10.45 19.22 -12.77
CA ASP A 78 -10.34 20.52 -12.13
C ASP A 78 -11.12 21.53 -13.01
N GLU A 79 -11.99 22.35 -12.40
CA GLU A 79 -12.73 23.40 -13.12
C GLU A 79 -11.80 24.54 -13.59
#